data_AF-A0A972YJJ7-F1
#
_entry.id   AF-A0A972YJJ7-F1
#
_cell.length_a   1.000
_cell.length_b   1.000
_cell.length_c   1.000
_cell.angle_alpha   90.00
_cell.angle_beta   90.00
_cell.angle_gamma   90.00
#
_symmetry.space_group_name_H-M   'P 1'
#
loop_
_entity.id
_entity.type
_entity.pdbx_description
1 polymer ?
#
loop_
_entity_poly.entity_id
_entity_poly.type
_entity_poly.pdbx_seq_one_letter_code
_entity_poly.pdbx_strand_id
1 'polypeptide(L)' 'MNACLFNRDCGILMHPTSLPNAFGVGDFGPSAHEWLELLAKAKQNLWQVLPL' A
#
# COMPACT_ATOMS: atom_id res chain seq x y z
N MET A 1 -28.41 -7.02 16.25
CA MET A 1 -27.81 -6.16 15.20
C MET A 1 -26.49 -6.81 14.81
N ASN A 2 -26.40 -7.39 13.61
CA ASN A 2 -25.15 -7.95 13.13
C ASN A 2 -24.22 -6.79 12.74
N ALA A 3 -23.16 -6.57 13.51
CA ALA A 3 -22.10 -5.66 13.10
C ALA A 3 -21.28 -6.35 12.00
N CYS A 4 -21.09 -5.67 10.87
CA CYS A 4 -20.14 -6.12 9.87
C CYS A 4 -18.74 -5.98 10.51
N LEU A 5 -18.00 -7.09 10.64
CA LEU A 5 -16.68 -7.12 11.28
C LEU A 5 -15.66 -6.19 10.60
N PHE A 6 -15.91 -5.82 9.34
CA PHE A 6 -15.10 -4.90 8.55
C PHE A 6 -15.96 -3.87 7.85
N ASN A 7 -15.49 -2.62 7.80
CA ASN A 7 -16.09 -1.60 6.94
C ASN A 7 -15.85 -1.97 5.47
N ARG A 8 -16.71 -1.44 4.58
CA ARG A 8 -16.47 -1.56 3.14
C ARG A 8 -15.27 -0.68 2.78
N ASP A 9 -14.16 -1.33 2.45
CA ASP A 9 -12.92 -0.69 2.03
C ASP A 9 -12.34 -1.36 0.77
N CYS A 10 -11.38 -0.69 0.13
CA CYS A 10 -10.60 -1.22 -0.98
C CYS A 10 -9.12 -0.83 -0.84
N GLY A 11 -8.27 -1.52 -1.58
CA GLY A 11 -6.84 -1.29 -1.56
C GLY A 11 -6.07 -2.07 -2.61
N ILE A 12 -4.75 -1.97 -2.52
CA ILE A 12 -3.82 -2.58 -3.48
C ILE A 12 -2.91 -3.58 -2.76
N LEU A 13 -2.72 -4.75 -3.38
CA LEU A 13 -1.66 -5.70 -3.02
C LEU A 13 -0.41 -5.39 -3.85
N MET A 14 0.66 -4.99 -3.19
CA MET A 14 1.97 -4.75 -3.82
C MET A 14 3.08 -4.86 -2.79
N HIS A 15 4.13 -5.63 -3.08
CA HIS A 15 5.27 -5.74 -2.17
C HIS A 15 6.18 -4.50 -2.26
N PRO A 16 6.83 -4.04 -1.17
CA PRO A 16 7.76 -2.90 -1.20
C PRO A 16 8.91 -3.07 -2.20
N THR A 17 9.36 -4.31 -2.45
CA THR A 17 10.42 -4.59 -3.44
C THR A 17 10.03 -4.19 -4.88
N SER A 18 8.72 -4.05 -5.16
CA SER A 18 8.21 -3.62 -6.45
C SER A 18 8.18 -2.09 -6.61
N LEU A 19 8.49 -1.33 -5.55
CA LEU A 19 8.57 0.12 -5.63
C LEU A 19 9.74 0.55 -6.53
N PRO A 20 9.58 1.65 -7.30
CA PRO A 20 10.68 2.20 -8.07
C PRO A 20 11.77 2.69 -7.14
N ASN A 21 13.02 2.37 -7.48
CA ASN A 21 14.21 2.83 -6.78
C ASN A 21 15.41 2.86 -7.73
N ALA A 22 16.40 3.69 -7.42
CA ALA A 22 17.65 3.81 -8.17
C ALA A 22 18.61 2.62 -7.96
N PHE A 23 18.36 1.76 -6.95
CA PHE A 23 19.28 0.71 -6.51
C PHE A 23 18.84 -0.72 -6.88
N GLY A 24 17.87 -0.88 -7.79
CA GLY A 24 17.48 -2.17 -8.37
C GLY A 24 16.44 -2.98 -7.58
N VAL A 25 16.15 -2.59 -6.33
CA VAL A 25 15.05 -3.15 -5.54
C VAL A 25 14.34 -2.03 -4.78
N GLY A 26 13.01 -2.08 -4.72
CA GLY A 26 12.23 -1.16 -3.91
C GLY A 26 12.49 -1.35 -2.42
N ASP A 27 12.37 -0.27 -1.66
CA ASP A 27 12.62 -0.22 -0.22
C ASP A 27 11.61 0.69 0.48
N PHE A 28 11.83 0.96 1.76
CA PHE A 28 10.99 1.88 2.54
C PHE A 28 11.49 3.34 2.51
N GLY A 29 12.10 3.76 1.40
CA GLY A 29 12.61 5.11 1.16
C GLY A 29 11.54 6.11 0.65
N PRO A 30 11.96 7.15 -0.10
CA PRO A 30 11.05 8.20 -0.60
C PRO A 30 9.90 7.67 -1.46
N SER A 31 10.14 6.68 -2.32
CA SER A 31 9.10 6.11 -3.19
C SER A 31 7.99 5.40 -2.40
N ALA A 32 8.26 4.88 -1.21
CA ALA A 32 7.23 4.34 -0.33
C ALA A 32 6.29 5.43 0.20
N HIS A 33 6.81 6.63 0.49
CA HIS A 33 5.99 7.77 0.93
C HIS A 33 5.14 8.29 -0.24
N GLU A 34 5.74 8.42 -1.42
CA GLU A 34 5.02 8.80 -2.64
C GLU A 34 3.91 7.79 -2.99
N TRP A 35 4.15 6.50 -2.76
CA TRP A 35 3.16 5.44 -2.90
C TRP A 35 1.98 5.60 -1.94
N LEU A 36 2.24 5.88 -0.66
CA LEU A 36 1.19 6.13 0.32
C LEU A 36 0.36 7.37 -0.02
N GLU A 37 1.00 8.44 -0.49
CA GLU A 37 0.33 9.65 -0.99
C GLU A 37 -0.56 9.34 -2.20
N LEU A 38 -0.11 8.46 -3.10
CA LEU A 38 -0.89 8.03 -4.25
C LEU A 38 -2.12 7.22 -3.81
N LEU A 39 -1.96 6.28 -2.87
CA LEU A 39 -3.07 5.51 -2.32
C LEU A 39 -4.10 6.42 -1.64
N ALA A 40 -3.65 7.39 -0.84
CA ALA A 40 -4.52 8.36 -0.19
C ALA A 40 -5.30 9.20 -1.20
N LYS A 41 -4.62 9.73 -2.24
CA LYS A 41 -5.28 10.48 -3.34
C LYS A 41 -6.29 9.62 -4.10
N ALA A 42 -6.00 8.34 -4.28
CA ALA A 42 -6.88 7.37 -4.93
C ALA A 42 -7.97 6.79 -4.00
N LYS A 43 -8.05 7.25 -2.74
CA LYS A 43 -8.97 6.75 -1.70
C LYS A 43 -8.86 5.24 -1.48
N GLN A 44 -7.67 4.69 -1.66
CA GLN A 44 -7.34 3.32 -1.30
C GLN A 44 -6.95 3.30 0.18
N ASN A 45 -7.69 2.55 0.99
CA ASN A 45 -7.55 2.55 2.44
C ASN A 45 -6.68 1.40 2.95
N LEU A 46 -6.32 0.45 2.08
CA LEU A 46 -5.48 -0.70 2.41
C LEU A 46 -4.28 -0.80 1.46
N TRP A 47 -3.11 -1.06 2.04
CA TRP A 47 -1.94 -1.54 1.31
C TRP A 47 -1.57 -2.91 1.86
N GLN A 48 -1.84 -3.96 1.09
CA GLN A 48 -1.45 -5.31 1.46
C GLN A 48 -0.05 -5.60 0.91
N VAL A 49 0.79 -6.22 1.72
CA VAL A 49 2.15 -6.66 1.36
C VAL A 49 2.29 -8.17 1.56
N LEU A 50 3.32 -8.74 0.93
CA LEU A 50 3.82 -10.09 1.23
C LEU A 50 4.64 -10.07 2.55
N PRO A 51 5.04 -11.23 3.10
CA PRO A 51 5.88 -11.28 4.30
C PRO A 51 7.19 -10.49 4.14
N LEU A 52 7.60 -9.82 5.22
CA LEU A 52 8.82 -9.00 5.30
C LEU A 52 10.02 -9.81 5.80
#